data_AF-A0A7V0UI41-F1
#
_entry.id   AF-A0A7V0UI41-F1
#
_cell.length_a   1.000
_cell.length_b   1.000
_cell.length_c   1.000
_cell.angle_alpha   90.00
_cell.angle_beta   90.00
_cell.angle_gamma   90.00
#
_symmetry.space_group_name_H-M   'P 1'
#
loop_
_entity.id
_entity.type
_entity.pdbx_description
1 polymer ?
#
loop_
_entity_poly.entity_id
_entity_poly.type
_entity_poly.pdbx_seq_one_letter_code
_entity_poly.pdbx_strand_id
1 'polypeptide(L)'
;MLTILLLMASVAYAGAQESSIDLQTVSPGRFFVPKGTPVKLRVVEPISSETANVGDRVTFEVIEDVKVDDVLVIPKGSKGEGFVSEARPGRIWGAGRLGIYVSSVRTRTGVNLPVYTVLEAIGSPSGASVGAVISEGTSIVAATELDVPLDKTLYAETSYAAQRGQQ
;
A
#
# COMPACT_ATOMS: atom_id res chain seq x y z
N MET A 1 -67.79 7.76 -29.21
CA MET A 1 -68.25 8.10 -27.85
C MET A 1 -68.35 6.78 -27.10
N LEU A 2 -67.75 6.49 -25.95
CA LEU A 2 -67.09 7.29 -24.93
C LEU A 2 -66.35 6.30 -23.98
N THR A 3 -65.07 6.59 -23.72
CA THR A 3 -64.19 6.41 -22.53
C THR A 3 -64.68 5.62 -21.30
N ILE A 4 -63.77 4.80 -20.72
CA ILE A 4 -63.47 4.49 -19.27
C ILE A 4 -62.62 3.18 -19.31
N LEU A 5 -61.28 3.17 -19.36
CA LEU A 5 -60.26 3.53 -18.37
C LEU A 5 -60.56 3.04 -16.93
N LEU A 6 -60.18 1.80 -16.62
CA LEU A 6 -59.85 1.42 -15.24
C LEU A 6 -58.48 0.73 -15.22
N LEU A 7 -57.57 1.40 -14.53
CA LEU A 7 -56.15 1.13 -14.41
C LEU A 7 -55.94 0.03 -13.35
N MET A 8 -55.76 -1.21 -13.77
CA MET A 8 -55.25 -2.25 -12.87
C MET A 8 -53.74 -2.10 -12.77
N ALA A 9 -53.32 -1.64 -11.59
CA ALA A 9 -51.94 -1.42 -11.23
C ALA A 9 -51.14 -2.72 -11.39
N SER A 10 -50.32 -2.75 -12.44
CA SER A 10 -49.21 -3.68 -12.55
C SER A 10 -48.20 -3.32 -11.45
N VAL A 11 -48.34 -3.93 -10.28
CA VAL A 11 -47.22 -4.00 -9.34
C VAL A 11 -46.22 -4.95 -9.98
N ALA A 12 -45.30 -4.37 -10.75
CA ALA A 12 -44.10 -5.05 -11.19
C ALA A 12 -43.35 -5.47 -9.92
N TYR A 13 -43.36 -6.77 -9.65
CA TYR A 13 -42.59 -7.39 -8.59
C TYR A 13 -41.12 -7.25 -8.97
N ALA A 14 -40.53 -6.11 -8.62
CA ALA A 14 -39.10 -5.90 -8.64
C ALA A 14 -38.51 -6.65 -7.44
N GLY A 15 -38.17 -7.91 -7.66
CA GLY A 15 -37.59 -8.78 -6.64
C GLY A 15 -36.50 -9.65 -7.24
N ALA A 16 -35.26 -9.27 -6.94
CA ALA A 16 -34.06 -10.10 -6.99
C ALA A 16 -33.79 -10.82 -8.32
N GLN A 17 -33.23 -10.07 -9.28
CA GLN A 17 -32.30 -10.69 -10.21
C GLN A 17 -31.06 -11.05 -9.40
N GLU A 18 -30.97 -12.31 -8.99
CA GLU A 18 -29.74 -12.92 -8.48
C GLU A 18 -28.68 -12.68 -9.55
N SER A 19 -27.80 -11.73 -9.27
CA SER A 19 -26.59 -11.47 -10.02
C SER A 19 -25.72 -12.72 -9.92
N SER A 20 -25.93 -13.67 -10.82
CA SER A 20 -24.93 -14.69 -11.13
C SER A 20 -23.70 -13.91 -11.61
N ILE A 21 -22.71 -13.78 -10.73
CA ILE A 21 -21.41 -13.21 -11.09
C ILE A 21 -20.83 -14.19 -12.13
N ASP A 22 -21.01 -13.87 -13.40
CA ASP A 22 -20.32 -14.56 -14.47
C ASP A 22 -18.85 -14.17 -14.35
N LEU A 23 -18.03 -15.11 -13.87
CA LEU A 23 -16.60 -14.93 -13.65
C LEU A 23 -15.81 -14.80 -14.98
N GLN A 24 -16.49 -14.68 -16.12
CA GLN A 24 -15.90 -14.73 -17.46
C GLN A 24 -15.80 -13.39 -18.18
N THR A 25 -15.79 -12.24 -17.48
CA THR A 25 -15.40 -10.97 -18.12
C THR A 25 -14.47 -10.11 -17.25
N VAL A 26 -13.38 -10.71 -16.79
CA VAL A 26 -12.16 -9.93 -16.51
C VAL A 26 -11.49 -9.66 -17.85
N SER A 27 -11.72 -8.46 -18.41
CA SER A 27 -11.00 -7.97 -19.59
C SER A 27 -9.50 -8.30 -19.49
N PRO A 28 -8.91 -9.05 -20.44
CA PRO A 28 -7.47 -9.25 -20.49
C PRO A 28 -6.81 -7.88 -20.71
N GLY A 29 -6.22 -7.34 -19.65
CA GLY A 29 -5.70 -5.96 -19.65
C GLY A 29 -5.64 -5.29 -18.28
N ARG A 30 -6.39 -5.78 -17.29
CA ARG A 30 -6.33 -5.29 -15.91
C ARG A 30 -5.45 -6.22 -15.08
N PHE A 31 -4.29 -5.73 -14.66
CA PHE A 31 -3.43 -6.37 -13.68
C PHE A 31 -3.73 -5.74 -12.33
N PHE A 32 -3.67 -6.49 -11.23
CA PHE A 32 -3.96 -5.94 -9.92
C PHE A 32 -2.86 -6.36 -8.97
N VAL A 33 -2.44 -5.48 -8.08
CA VAL A 33 -1.64 -5.90 -6.92
C VAL A 33 -2.63 -6.39 -5.87
N PRO A 34 -2.60 -7.69 -5.50
CA PRO A 34 -3.49 -8.21 -4.48
C PRO A 34 -3.28 -7.47 -3.16
N LYS A 35 -4.35 -7.28 -2.39
CA LYS A 35 -4.21 -6.92 -0.98
C LYS A 35 -3.30 -7.92 -0.24
N GLY A 36 -2.55 -7.43 0.74
CA GLY A 36 -1.63 -8.25 1.52
C GLY A 36 -0.30 -8.55 0.84
N THR A 37 -0.01 -7.96 -0.32
CA THR A 37 1.28 -8.15 -1.01
C THR A 37 2.40 -7.60 -0.13
N PRO A 38 3.35 -8.43 0.33
CA PRO A 38 4.41 -8.01 1.23
C PRO A 38 5.46 -7.20 0.48
N VAL A 39 5.84 -6.05 1.04
CA VAL A 39 6.87 -5.15 0.53
C VAL A 39 7.90 -4.95 1.61
N LYS A 40 9.12 -5.45 1.40
CA LYS A 40 10.22 -5.24 2.35
C LYS A 40 10.84 -3.87 2.13
N LEU A 41 10.82 -3.06 3.18
CA LEU A 41 11.33 -1.70 3.18
C LEU A 41 12.46 -1.56 4.20
N ARG A 42 13.28 -0.56 3.98
CA ARG A 42 14.36 -0.15 4.88
C ARG A 42 14.29 1.35 5.12
N VAL A 43 14.50 1.73 6.37
CA VAL A 43 14.65 3.13 6.78
C VAL A 43 15.96 3.69 6.22
N VAL A 44 15.89 4.81 5.49
CA VAL A 44 17.05 5.43 4.82
C VAL A 44 17.73 6.52 5.65
N GLU A 45 17.01 7.10 6.61
CA GLU A 45 17.52 8.15 7.49
C GLU A 45 17.09 7.82 8.91
N PRO A 46 17.96 8.01 9.92
CA PRO A 46 17.58 7.75 11.30
C PRO A 46 16.57 8.81 11.80
N ILE A 47 15.62 8.38 12.62
CA ILE A 47 14.60 9.26 13.22
C ILE A 47 14.61 9.10 14.73
N SER A 48 14.60 10.21 15.45
CA SER A 48 14.54 10.25 16.92
C SER A 48 13.28 10.96 17.38
N SER A 49 12.63 10.42 18.42
CA SER A 49 11.53 11.07 19.15
C SER A 49 11.90 12.41 19.79
N GLU A 50 13.19 12.73 19.89
CA GLU A 50 13.67 14.00 20.45
C GLU A 50 13.60 15.16 19.45
N THR A 51 13.78 14.86 18.17
CA THR A 51 13.86 15.87 17.10
C THR A 51 12.69 15.81 16.13
N ALA A 52 12.05 14.64 16.00
CA ALA A 52 10.92 14.45 15.10
C ALA A 52 9.63 15.03 15.67
N ASN A 53 8.75 15.46 14.78
CA ASN A 53 7.40 15.93 15.06
C ASN A 53 6.37 15.07 14.35
N VAL A 54 5.16 14.99 14.92
CA VAL A 54 4.05 14.31 14.27
C VAL A 54 3.75 14.98 12.93
N GLY A 55 3.62 14.16 11.87
CA GLY A 55 3.45 14.62 10.50
C GLY A 55 4.74 14.78 9.70
N ASP A 56 5.91 14.64 10.33
CA ASP A 56 7.19 14.66 9.61
C ASP A 56 7.24 13.52 8.58
N ARG A 57 7.75 13.83 7.38
CA ARG A 57 7.90 12.86 6.29
C ARG A 57 9.09 11.95 6.58
N VAL A 58 8.87 10.65 6.40
CA VAL A 58 9.90 9.62 6.52
C VAL A 58 10.04 8.90 5.20
N THR A 59 11.27 8.79 4.70
CA THR A 59 11.56 8.11 3.45
C THR A 59 12.01 6.68 3.72
N PHE A 60 11.53 5.77 2.88
CA PHE A 60 11.90 4.36 2.90
C PHE A 60 12.46 3.93 1.55
N GLU A 61 13.17 2.82 1.54
CA GLU A 61 13.66 2.19 0.32
C GLU A 61 13.27 0.72 0.27
N VAL A 62 12.76 0.27 -0.87
CA VAL A 62 12.44 -1.13 -1.12
C VAL A 62 13.73 -1.92 -1.28
N ILE A 63 13.91 -2.97 -0.49
CA ILE A 63 15.15 -3.77 -0.50
C ILE A 63 15.07 -5.03 -1.36
N GLU A 64 13.86 -5.45 -1.74
CA GLU A 64 13.61 -6.64 -2.55
C GLU A 64 12.61 -6.35 -3.68
N ASP A 65 12.83 -6.98 -4.84
CA ASP A 65 11.90 -6.91 -5.97
C ASP A 65 10.56 -7.55 -5.61
N VAL A 66 9.47 -6.80 -5.81
CA VAL A 66 8.10 -7.31 -5.63
C VAL A 66 7.51 -7.64 -6.99
N LYS A 67 7.21 -8.91 -7.19
CA LYS A 67 6.59 -9.45 -8.41
C LYS A 67 5.20 -9.96 -8.10
N VAL A 68 4.27 -9.71 -9.01
CA VAL A 68 2.91 -10.29 -9.00
C VAL A 68 2.70 -10.92 -10.37
N ASP A 69 2.26 -12.18 -10.44
CA ASP A 69 2.10 -12.95 -11.69
C ASP A 69 3.30 -12.83 -12.66
N ASP A 70 4.52 -13.02 -12.14
CA ASP A 70 5.80 -12.90 -12.89
C ASP A 70 6.12 -11.50 -13.46
N VAL A 71 5.32 -10.49 -13.16
CA VAL A 71 5.56 -9.09 -13.56
C VAL A 71 6.21 -8.33 -12.40
N LEU A 72 7.35 -7.70 -12.67
CA LEU A 72 8.02 -6.82 -11.71
C LEU A 72 7.21 -5.52 -11.53
N VAL A 73 6.59 -5.38 -10.36
CA VAL A 73 5.71 -4.25 -10.02
C VAL A 73 6.50 -3.14 -9.32
N ILE A 74 7.25 -3.54 -8.30
CA ILE A 74 8.06 -2.65 -7.48
C ILE A 74 9.50 -3.12 -7.56
N PRO A 75 10.38 -2.38 -8.26
CA PRO A 75 11.79 -2.71 -8.30
C PRO A 75 12.44 -2.40 -6.95
N LYS A 76 13.45 -3.18 -6.58
CA LYS A 76 14.39 -2.82 -5.52
C LYS A 76 14.96 -1.43 -5.76
N GLY A 77 15.14 -0.68 -4.68
CA GLY A 77 15.59 0.72 -4.70
C GLY A 77 14.44 1.73 -4.85
N SER A 78 13.20 1.26 -5.08
CA SER A 78 12.04 2.13 -5.12
C SER A 78 11.86 2.87 -3.79
N LYS A 79 11.40 4.13 -3.88
CA LYS A 79 11.19 4.98 -2.71
C LYS A 79 9.82 4.72 -2.10
N GLY A 80 9.78 4.59 -0.79
CA GLY A 80 8.56 4.58 0.01
C GLY A 80 8.41 5.87 0.80
N GLU A 81 7.18 6.22 1.11
CA GLU A 81 6.81 7.39 1.91
C GLU A 81 5.99 6.94 3.11
N GLY A 82 6.30 7.53 4.26
CA GLY A 82 5.53 7.43 5.48
C GLY A 82 5.61 8.71 6.29
N PHE A 83 4.94 8.72 7.43
CA PHE A 83 4.90 9.89 8.30
C PHE A 83 4.95 9.48 9.78
N VAL A 84 5.49 10.37 10.59
CA VAL A 84 5.52 10.20 12.04
C VAL A 84 4.09 10.31 12.58
N SER A 85 3.58 9.24 13.21
CA SER A 85 2.28 9.21 13.88
C SER A 85 2.36 9.59 15.35
N GLU A 86 3.50 9.33 16.01
CA GLU A 86 3.73 9.67 17.41
C GLU A 86 5.19 10.11 17.59
N ALA A 87 5.41 11.24 18.26
CA ALA A 87 6.74 11.64 18.71
C ALA A 87 6.64 12.20 20.13
N ARG A 88 7.20 11.46 21.09
CA ARG A 88 7.30 11.86 22.48
C ARG A 88 8.76 11.79 22.91
N PRO A 89 9.40 12.93 23.19
CA PRO A 89 10.78 12.92 23.67
C PRO A 89 10.85 12.22 25.03
N GLY A 90 11.93 11.48 25.25
CA GLY A 90 12.19 10.90 26.55
C GLY A 90 12.55 11.96 27.59
N ARG A 91 12.26 11.68 28.85
CA ARG A 91 12.57 12.54 30.00
C ARG A 91 13.14 11.69 31.15
N ILE A 92 13.75 12.36 32.13
CA ILE A 92 14.28 11.73 33.36
C ILE A 92 13.24 10.81 34.06
N TRP A 93 11.95 11.11 33.88
CA TRP A 93 10.83 10.43 34.55
C TRP A 93 9.96 9.58 33.59
N GLY A 94 10.34 9.44 32.32
CA GLY A 94 9.47 8.77 31.33
C GLY A 94 10.16 8.44 30.01
N ALA A 95 9.83 7.27 29.47
CA ALA A 95 10.40 6.77 28.22
C ALA A 95 9.92 7.60 27.02
N GLY A 96 10.82 7.88 26.09
CA GLY A 96 10.43 8.42 24.79
C GLY A 96 9.64 7.40 23.97
N ARG A 97 8.80 7.87 23.04
CA ARG A 97 8.06 7.03 22.10
C ARG A 97 8.15 7.64 20.70
N LEU A 98 8.31 6.78 19.71
CA LEU A 98 8.31 7.15 18.31
C LEU A 98 7.40 6.16 17.56
N GLY A 99 6.43 6.67 16.83
CA GLY A 99 5.55 5.92 15.95
C GLY A 99 5.65 6.48 14.54
N ILE A 100 5.78 5.61 13.55
CA ILE A 100 5.81 5.97 12.12
C ILE A 100 4.86 5.04 11.39
N TYR A 101 3.99 5.59 10.54
CA TYR A 101 3.20 4.79 9.61
C TYR A 101 3.75 4.93 8.19
N VAL A 102 3.85 3.83 7.47
CA VAL A 102 4.14 3.84 6.04
C VAL A 102 2.83 4.01 5.28
N SER A 103 2.84 4.85 4.24
CA SER A 103 1.64 5.20 3.49
C SER A 103 1.66 4.70 2.05
N SER A 104 2.81 4.78 1.37
CA SER A 104 2.88 4.38 -0.03
C SER A 104 4.29 4.02 -0.48
N VAL A 105 4.37 3.27 -1.59
CA VAL A 105 5.62 2.94 -2.27
C VAL A 105 5.49 3.26 -3.74
N ARG A 106 6.52 3.88 -4.30
CA ARG A 106 6.55 4.21 -5.73
C ARG A 106 6.84 2.96 -6.55
N THR A 107 5.99 2.67 -7.53
CA THR A 107 6.18 1.55 -8.45
C THR A 107 7.10 1.94 -9.62
N ARG A 108 7.49 0.97 -10.47
CA ARG A 108 8.30 1.21 -11.67
C ARG A 108 7.73 2.30 -12.59
N THR A 109 6.41 2.39 -12.69
CA THR A 109 5.71 3.32 -13.60
C THR A 109 5.52 4.71 -12.99
N GLY A 110 5.96 4.90 -11.75
CA GLY A 110 5.79 6.15 -11.01
C GLY A 110 4.46 6.27 -10.28
N VAL A 111 3.58 5.26 -10.36
CA VAL A 111 2.33 5.20 -9.56
C VAL A 111 2.68 4.95 -8.10
N ASN A 112 2.03 5.67 -7.19
CA ASN A 112 2.12 5.45 -5.74
C ASN A 112 1.17 4.31 -5.35
N LEU A 113 1.75 3.18 -4.97
CA LEU A 113 1.01 2.03 -4.45
C LEU A 113 0.77 2.22 -2.95
N PRO A 114 -0.48 2.32 -2.48
CA PRO A 114 -0.78 2.38 -1.06
C PRO A 114 -0.34 1.10 -0.36
N VAL A 115 0.45 1.26 0.69
CA VAL A 115 0.88 0.18 1.58
C VAL A 115 0.77 0.66 3.01
N TYR A 116 0.57 -0.27 3.93
CA TYR A 116 0.43 0.02 5.35
C TYR A 116 1.35 -0.85 6.18
N THR A 117 2.02 -0.20 7.13
CA THR A 117 2.67 -0.82 8.28
C THR A 117 2.98 0.27 9.31
N VAL A 118 3.17 -0.14 10.56
CA VAL A 118 3.49 0.76 11.66
C VAL A 118 4.80 0.32 12.29
N LEU A 119 5.68 1.29 12.51
CA LEU A 119 6.95 1.13 13.18
C LEU A 119 6.87 1.88 14.49
N GLU A 120 7.19 1.19 15.57
CA GLU A 120 7.27 1.80 16.89
C GLU A 120 8.64 1.57 17.50
N ALA A 121 9.16 2.61 18.13
CA ALA A 121 10.32 2.53 19.01
C ALA A 121 9.96 3.15 20.35
N ILE A 122 10.48 2.57 21.42
CA ILE A 122 10.31 3.05 22.79
C ILE A 122 11.71 3.21 23.38
N GLY A 123 11.98 4.39 23.93
CA GLY A 123 13.23 4.65 24.65
C GLY A 123 13.23 3.97 26.02
N SER A 124 14.31 4.14 26.77
CA SER A 124 14.41 3.57 28.11
C SER A 124 14.86 4.65 29.11
N PRO A 125 14.09 4.91 30.19
CA PRO A 125 14.48 5.88 31.21
C PRO A 125 15.81 5.57 31.90
N SER A 126 16.22 4.30 31.89
CA SER A 126 17.45 3.79 32.51
C SER A 126 18.39 3.10 31.53
N GLY A 127 18.15 3.24 30.22
CA GLY A 127 18.91 2.56 29.17
C GLY A 127 19.87 3.49 28.43
N ALA A 128 20.42 2.97 27.33
CA ALA A 128 21.42 3.69 26.52
C ALA A 128 20.86 4.96 25.83
N SER A 129 19.56 5.03 25.58
CA SER A 129 18.87 6.23 25.09
C SER A 129 17.53 6.43 25.81
N VAL A 130 17.30 7.64 26.30
CA VAL A 130 16.04 8.03 26.96
C VAL A 130 14.95 8.28 25.90
N GLY A 131 15.32 8.89 24.77
CA GLY A 131 14.51 8.95 23.57
C GLY A 131 14.41 7.61 22.81
N ALA A 132 13.27 7.42 22.15
CA ALA A 132 13.08 6.38 21.14
C ALA A 132 13.78 6.78 19.83
N VAL A 133 14.52 5.84 19.24
CA VAL A 133 15.26 6.03 17.98
C VAL A 133 14.97 4.85 17.04
N ILE A 134 14.68 5.16 15.79
CA ILE A 134 14.66 4.18 14.69
C ILE A 134 15.88 4.46 13.83
N SER A 135 16.80 3.51 13.79
CA SER A 135 18.07 3.66 13.07
C SER A 135 17.89 3.46 11.57
N GLU A 136 18.76 4.10 10.79
CA GLU A 136 18.98 3.74 9.39
C GLU A 136 19.28 2.23 9.29
N GLY A 137 18.77 1.59 8.24
CA GLY A 137 18.97 0.16 8.03
C GLY A 137 17.89 -0.73 8.65
N THR A 138 17.06 -0.19 9.55
CA THR A 138 15.92 -0.91 10.11
C THR A 138 15.02 -1.42 8.99
N SER A 139 14.84 -2.74 8.94
CA SER A 139 14.07 -3.42 7.90
C SER A 139 12.69 -3.79 8.42
N ILE A 140 11.68 -3.55 7.58
CA ILE A 140 10.26 -3.71 7.92
C ILE A 140 9.52 -4.32 6.74
N VAL A 141 8.33 -4.87 7.01
CA VAL A 141 7.44 -5.38 5.98
C VAL A 141 6.16 -4.56 5.99
N ALA A 142 5.84 -3.97 4.84
CA ALA A 142 4.55 -3.33 4.58
C ALA A 142 3.66 -4.24 3.73
N ALA A 143 2.35 -4.04 3.83
CA ALA A 143 1.38 -4.80 3.05
C ALA A 143 0.42 -3.86 2.33
N THR A 144 -0.01 -4.22 1.12
CA THR A 144 -1.06 -3.49 0.40
C THR A 144 -2.42 -3.66 1.09
N GLU A 145 -3.18 -2.59 1.26
CA GLU A 145 -4.51 -2.67 1.90
C GLU A 145 -5.65 -2.95 0.91
N LEU A 146 -5.45 -2.63 -0.36
CA LEU A 146 -6.49 -2.69 -1.40
C LEU A 146 -5.96 -3.41 -2.64
N ASP A 147 -6.88 -3.97 -3.43
CA ASP A 147 -6.58 -4.48 -4.76
C ASP A 147 -6.37 -3.29 -5.70
N VAL A 148 -5.11 -2.98 -6.01
CA VAL A 148 -4.78 -1.80 -6.80
C VAL A 148 -4.75 -2.15 -8.28
N PRO A 149 -5.66 -1.60 -9.12
CA PRO A 149 -5.59 -1.79 -10.55
C PRO A 149 -4.33 -1.13 -11.10
N LEU A 150 -3.55 -1.92 -11.81
CA LEU A 150 -2.42 -1.49 -12.61
C LEU A 150 -2.75 -1.71 -14.08
N ASP A 151 -2.48 -0.69 -14.90
CA ASP A 151 -2.61 -0.80 -16.35
C ASP A 151 -1.47 -1.67 -16.89
N LYS A 152 -1.82 -2.82 -17.51
CA LYS A 152 -0.83 -3.75 -18.09
C LYS A 152 0.04 -3.10 -19.15
N THR A 153 -0.45 -2.10 -19.89
CA THR A 153 0.34 -1.45 -20.96
C THR A 153 1.62 -0.79 -20.44
N LEU A 154 1.66 -0.41 -19.16
CA LEU A 154 2.82 0.21 -18.53
C LEU A 154 3.82 -0.80 -17.94
N TYR A 155 3.47 -2.10 -17.86
CA TYR A 155 4.33 -3.14 -17.27
C TYR A 155 4.62 -4.32 -18.23
N ALA A 156 3.90 -4.44 -19.36
CA ALA A 156 4.01 -5.56 -20.30
C ALA A 156 5.30 -5.61 -21.14
N GLU A 157 6.18 -4.60 -21.06
CA GLU A 157 7.42 -4.58 -21.85
C GLU A 157 8.39 -5.73 -21.49
N THR A 158 8.32 -6.25 -20.26
CA THR A 158 9.19 -7.36 -19.85
C THR A 158 8.81 -8.69 -20.49
N SER A 159 7.53 -8.93 -20.75
CA SER A 159 7.04 -10.22 -21.28
C SER A 159 7.19 -10.35 -22.80
N TYR A 160 7.31 -9.24 -23.53
CA TYR A 160 7.45 -9.24 -24.99
C TYR A 160 8.91 -9.40 -25.47
N ALA A 161 9.90 -8.98 -24.67
CA ALA A 161 11.31 -9.08 -25.04
C ALA A 161 11.88 -10.49 -24.89
N ALA A 162 11.38 -11.29 -23.94
CA ALA A 162 11.86 -12.65 -23.70
C ALA A 162 11.44 -13.67 -24.79
N GLN A 163 10.35 -13.38 -25.52
CA GLN A 163 9.80 -14.30 -26.53
C GLN A 163 10.35 -14.06 -27.95
N ARG A 164 11.04 -12.92 -28.19
CA ARG A 164 11.57 -12.59 -29.53
C ARG A 164 13.00 -13.10 -29.79
N GLY A 165 13.57 -13.86 -28.86
CA GLY A 165 14.89 -14.51 -29.00
C GLY A 165 14.85 -16.00 -29.35
N GLN A 166 13.68 -16.57 -29.63
CA GLN A 166 13.52 -17.99 -30.02
C GLN A 166 12.67 -18.16 -31.28
N GLN A 167 12.92 -17.35 -32.31
CA GLN A 167 12.51 -17.67 -33.68
C GLN A 167 13.74 -17.68 -34.58
#